data_AF-A0A293M3A6-F1
#
_entry.id   AF-A0A293M3A6-F1
#
_cell.length_a   1.000
_cell.length_b   1.000
_cell.length_c   1.000
_cell.angle_alpha   90.00
_cell.angle_beta   90.00
_cell.angle_gamma   90.00
#
_symmetry.space_group_name_H-M   'P 1'
#
loop_
_entity.id
_entity.type
_entity.pdbx_description
1 polymer ?
#
loop_
_entity_poly.entity_id
_entity_poly.type
_entity_poly.pdbx_seq_one_letter_code
_entity_poly.pdbx_strand_id
1 'polypeptide(L)'
;MHPYVPNDTFATKDVNFVVITGANMSGKSTYLKQVAMLQIMAQMGSFVPASEASFRVANQIFARTGHRGDIETSCSTFLMEMKAINYVLQNFTNTSLIVIDELGRGTSEDEGAAMCVAISEHLMDSDLPHGG
;
A
#
# COMPACT_ATOMS: atom_id res chain seq x y z
N MET A 1 -23.83 16.87 3.34
CA MET A 1 -22.52 16.20 3.27
C MET A 1 -22.37 15.45 4.58
N HIS A 2 -22.23 14.12 4.55
CA HIS A 2 -21.98 13.38 5.80
C HIS A 2 -20.55 13.68 6.27
N PRO A 3 -20.32 13.90 7.58
CA PRO A 3 -18.99 14.11 8.10
C PRO A 3 -18.12 12.88 7.84
N TYR A 4 -16.82 13.11 7.62
CA TYR A 4 -15.85 12.03 7.55
C TYR A 4 -15.86 11.24 8.86
N VAL A 5 -15.84 9.92 8.78
CA VAL A 5 -15.74 9.03 9.94
C VAL A 5 -14.26 8.75 10.20
N PRO A 6 -13.70 9.16 11.35
CA PRO A 6 -12.32 8.86 11.71
C PRO A 6 -12.05 7.36 11.77
N ASN A 7 -10.83 6.94 11.44
CA ASN A 7 -10.41 5.54 11.50
C ASN A 7 -9.06 5.44 12.21
N ASP A 8 -8.95 4.45 13.10
CA ASP A 8 -7.69 4.13 13.76
C ASP A 8 -6.78 3.31 12.83
N THR A 9 -5.48 3.47 13.00
CA THR A 9 -4.46 2.73 12.24
C THR A 9 -3.40 2.24 13.20
N PHE A 10 -3.15 0.93 13.19
CA PHE A 10 -2.12 0.31 14.01
C PHE A 10 -1.20 -0.52 13.11
N ALA A 11 0.08 -0.16 13.12
CA ALA A 11 1.15 -0.93 12.50
C ALA A 11 2.36 -0.87 13.42
N THR A 12 2.73 -2.00 14.00
CA THR A 12 3.84 -2.14 14.96
C THR A 12 4.90 -3.07 14.39
N LYS A 13 5.99 -3.30 15.14
CA LYS A 13 6.99 -4.30 14.73
C LYS A 13 6.41 -5.72 14.69
N ASP A 14 5.45 -6.02 15.58
CA ASP A 14 4.82 -7.34 15.66
C ASP A 14 3.67 -7.50 14.65
N VAL A 15 3.07 -6.39 14.21
CA VAL A 15 1.97 -6.35 13.23
C VAL A 15 2.27 -5.27 12.19
N ASN A 16 3.07 -5.61 11.19
CA ASN A 16 3.52 -4.69 10.13
C ASN A 16 2.92 -4.99 8.74
N PHE A 17 2.08 -6.02 8.62
CA PHE A 17 1.35 -6.37 7.40
C PHE A 17 -0.15 -6.46 7.69
N VAL A 18 -0.96 -5.68 6.98
CA VAL A 18 -2.40 -5.56 7.22
C VAL A 18 -3.17 -5.77 5.93
N VAL A 19 -4.02 -6.80 5.90
CA VAL A 19 -4.97 -7.04 4.80
C VAL A 19 -6.29 -6.36 5.11
N ILE A 20 -6.74 -5.49 4.20
CA ILE A 20 -8.01 -4.77 4.32
C ILE A 20 -9.01 -5.34 3.32
N THR A 21 -10.06 -5.98 3.82
CA THR A 21 -11.15 -6.54 3.03
C THR A 21 -12.45 -5.77 3.25
N GLY A 22 -13.43 -5.95 2.37
CA GLY A 22 -14.75 -5.31 2.47
C GLY A 22 -15.37 -5.01 1.12
N ALA A 23 -16.66 -4.67 1.11
CA ALA A 23 -17.41 -4.38 -0.11
C ALA A 23 -16.82 -3.21 -0.92
N ASN A 24 -17.07 -3.17 -2.23
CA ASN A 24 -16.73 -2.00 -3.03
C ASN A 24 -17.42 -0.75 -2.44
N MET A 25 -16.73 0.40 -2.49
CA MET A 25 -17.19 1.68 -1.90
C MET A 25 -17.27 1.72 -0.37
N SER A 26 -16.74 0.72 0.36
CA SER A 26 -16.68 0.74 1.82
C SER A 26 -15.60 1.68 2.42
N GLY A 27 -14.91 2.47 1.59
CA GLY A 27 -13.88 3.42 2.03
C GLY A 27 -12.45 2.88 2.14
N LYS A 28 -12.17 1.64 1.73
CA LYS A 28 -10.81 1.03 1.80
C LYS A 28 -9.73 1.89 1.13
N SER A 29 -9.95 2.30 -0.11
CA SER A 29 -9.01 3.17 -0.85
C SER A 29 -8.81 4.51 -0.16
N THR A 30 -9.86 5.05 0.47
CA THR A 30 -9.79 6.30 1.25
C THR A 30 -8.95 6.10 2.51
N TYR A 31 -9.15 4.99 3.22
CA TYR A 31 -8.36 4.62 4.40
C TYR A 31 -6.87 4.46 4.05
N LEU A 32 -6.55 3.70 3.01
CA LEU A 32 -5.17 3.50 2.55
C LEU A 32 -4.48 4.82 2.19
N LYS A 33 -5.19 5.72 1.48
CA LYS A 33 -4.68 7.06 1.17
C LYS A 33 -4.51 7.91 2.42
N GLN A 34 -5.42 7.81 3.40
CA GLN A 34 -5.29 8.49 4.69
C GLN A 34 -3.97 8.10 5.36
N VAL A 35 -3.66 6.80 5.49
CA VAL A 35 -2.42 6.33 6.13
C VAL A 35 -1.18 6.93 5.45
N ALA A 36 -1.10 6.87 4.13
CA ALA A 36 0.02 7.45 3.38
C ALA A 36 0.16 8.96 3.58
N MET A 37 -0.95 9.70 3.54
CA MET A 37 -0.95 11.15 3.74
C MET A 37 -0.53 11.55 5.16
N LEU A 38 -1.02 10.84 6.18
CA LEU A 38 -0.65 11.08 7.57
C LEU A 38 0.85 10.88 7.80
N GLN A 39 1.44 9.83 7.20
CA GLN A 39 2.88 9.58 7.25
C GLN A 39 3.68 10.75 6.64
N ILE A 40 3.27 11.24 5.47
CA ILE A 40 3.92 12.37 4.78
C ILE A 40 3.84 13.63 5.64
N MET A 41 2.65 13.97 6.14
CA MET A 41 2.45 15.16 6.98
C MET A 41 3.34 15.13 8.23
N ALA A 42 3.39 13.99 8.92
CA ALA A 42 4.23 13.80 10.10
C ALA A 42 5.73 13.98 9.77
N GLN A 43 6.22 13.38 8.69
CA GLN A 43 7.62 13.50 8.28
C GLN A 43 8.01 14.89 7.74
N MET A 44 7.04 15.68 7.30
CA MET A 44 7.24 17.09 6.97
C MET A 44 7.28 18.01 8.21
N GLY A 45 7.00 17.48 9.40
CA GLY A 45 6.89 18.25 10.64
C GLY A 45 5.56 19.00 10.79
N SER A 46 4.54 18.63 10.01
CA SER A 46 3.19 19.19 10.15
C SER A 46 2.42 18.47 11.27
N PHE A 47 1.51 19.19 11.91
CA PHE A 47 0.45 18.56 12.69
C PHE A 47 -0.35 17.59 11.80
N VAL A 48 -0.77 16.47 12.37
CA VAL A 48 -1.63 15.47 11.72
C VAL A 48 -3.04 15.55 12.29
N PRO A 49 -4.10 15.35 11.48
CA PRO A 49 -5.49 15.37 11.93
C PRO A 49 -5.86 14.07 12.65
N ALA A 50 -5.34 13.88 13.86
CA ALA A 50 -5.65 12.76 14.75
C ALA A 50 -5.70 13.23 16.20
N SER A 51 -6.43 12.52 17.07
CA SER A 51 -6.44 12.78 18.51
C SER A 51 -5.10 12.45 19.16
N GLU A 52 -4.45 11.39 18.68
CA GLU A 52 -3.10 10.97 19.04
C GLU A 52 -2.48 10.29 17.82
N ALA A 53 -1.18 10.48 17.60
CA ALA A 53 -0.48 9.77 16.54
C ALA A 53 0.99 9.59 16.87
N SER A 54 1.52 8.41 16.54
CA SER A 54 2.93 8.06 16.64
C SER A 54 3.35 7.42 15.32
N PHE A 55 4.43 7.93 14.73
CA PHE A 55 4.93 7.48 13.44
C PHE A 55 6.38 7.04 13.57
N ARG A 56 6.69 5.89 12.99
CA ARG A 56 8.07 5.53 12.67
C ARG A 56 8.49 6.33 11.43
N VAL A 57 9.75 6.77 11.37
CA VAL A 57 10.30 7.36 10.14
C VAL A 57 10.36 6.28 9.04
N ALA A 58 9.72 6.55 7.91
CA ALA A 58 9.81 5.78 6.70
C ALA A 58 10.81 6.43 5.74
N ASN A 59 11.81 5.65 5.32
CA ASN A 59 12.79 6.10 4.32
C ASN A 59 12.17 6.17 2.91
N GLN A 60 11.16 5.35 2.64
CA GLN A 60 10.46 5.26 1.36
C GLN A 60 8.97 5.00 1.60
N ILE A 61 8.11 5.64 0.80
CA ILE A 61 6.67 5.42 0.79
C ILE A 61 6.29 4.94 -0.61
N PHE A 62 5.87 3.68 -0.72
CA PHE A 62 5.35 3.11 -1.95
C PHE A 62 3.83 3.12 -1.91
N ALA A 63 3.21 3.73 -2.92
CA ALA A 63 1.76 3.77 -3.04
C ALA A 63 1.34 3.29 -4.42
N ARG A 64 0.77 2.09 -4.48
CA ARG A 64 0.05 1.61 -5.65
C ARG A 64 -1.45 1.79 -5.41
N THR A 65 -1.96 2.96 -5.79
CA THR A 65 -3.41 3.19 -5.80
C THR A 65 -3.96 2.92 -7.18
N GLY A 66 -5.10 2.22 -7.29
CA GLY A 66 -5.76 1.96 -8.56
C GLY A 66 -6.08 3.26 -9.30
N HIS A 67 -5.35 3.55 -10.37
CA HIS A 67 -5.71 4.57 -11.35
C HIS A 67 -5.92 3.86 -12.68
N ARG A 68 -7.15 3.93 -13.22
CA ARG A 68 -7.46 3.60 -14.59
C ARG A 68 -7.15 4.83 -15.43
N GLY A 69 -5.96 4.93 -15.99
CA GLY A 69 -5.68 6.06 -16.87
C GLY A 69 -4.22 6.35 -17.12
N ASP A 70 -3.46 5.37 -17.57
CA ASP A 70 -2.41 5.69 -18.53
C ASP A 70 -2.91 5.23 -19.89
N ILE A 71 -3.26 6.21 -20.72
CA ILE A 71 -3.64 6.02 -22.13
C ILE A 71 -2.37 5.87 -23.01
N GLU A 72 -1.17 6.03 -22.44
CA GLU A 72 0.06 6.31 -23.20
C GLU A 72 1.08 5.16 -23.31
N THR A 73 0.71 3.91 -23.05
CA THR A 73 1.64 2.78 -23.26
C THR A 73 1.03 1.67 -24.09
N SER A 74 1.79 1.15 -25.05
CA SER A 74 1.51 -0.08 -25.82
C SER A 74 1.56 -1.36 -24.98
N CYS A 75 1.52 -1.25 -23.66
CA CYS A 75 1.54 -2.34 -22.69
C CYS A 75 0.14 -2.55 -22.09
N SER A 76 -0.16 -3.78 -21.69
CA SER A 76 -1.42 -4.06 -20.97
C SER A 76 -1.42 -3.43 -19.58
N THR A 77 -2.62 -3.11 -19.08
CA THR A 77 -2.82 -2.59 -17.71
C THR A 77 -2.22 -3.52 -16.67
N PHE A 78 -2.33 -4.84 -16.89
CA PHE A 78 -1.75 -5.87 -16.06
C PHE A 78 -0.21 -5.82 -16.05
N LEU A 79 0.43 -5.68 -17.22
CA LEU A 79 1.89 -5.59 -17.28
C LEU A 79 2.42 -4.35 -16.56
N MET A 80 1.73 -3.22 -16.68
CA MET A 80 2.09 -1.98 -15.97
C MET A 80 1.93 -2.15 -14.45
N GLU A 81 0.88 -2.83 -14.01
CA GLU A 81 0.67 -3.18 -12.61
C GLU A 81 1.81 -4.06 -12.08
N MET A 82 2.18 -5.11 -12.81
CA MET A 82 3.27 -6.02 -12.42
C MET A 82 4.63 -5.33 -12.40
N LYS A 83 4.91 -4.41 -13.32
CA LYS A 83 6.12 -3.60 -13.28
C LYS A 83 6.19 -2.72 -12.03
N ALA A 84 5.08 -2.11 -11.64
CA ALA A 84 5.01 -1.30 -10.42
C ALA A 84 5.25 -2.15 -9.17
N ILE A 85 4.63 -3.33 -9.07
CA ILE A 85 4.86 -4.25 -7.96
C ILE A 85 6.31 -4.73 -7.93
N ASN A 86 6.88 -5.14 -9.07
CA ASN A 86 8.28 -5.55 -9.14
C ASN A 86 9.23 -4.44 -8.69
N TYR A 87 8.94 -3.17 -9.04
CA TYR A 87 9.71 -2.04 -8.54
C TYR A 87 9.64 -1.92 -7.01
N VAL A 88 8.47 -2.10 -6.40
CA VAL A 88 8.33 -2.12 -4.94
C VAL A 88 9.17 -3.26 -4.35
N LEU A 89 9.02 -4.49 -4.84
CA LEU A 89 9.71 -5.68 -4.30
C LEU A 89 11.25 -5.58 -4.41
N GLN A 90 11.77 -4.89 -5.42
CA GLN A 90 13.22 -4.72 -5.61
C GLN A 90 13.83 -3.61 -4.74
N ASN A 91 13.04 -2.67 -4.21
CA ASN A 91 13.55 -1.44 -3.59
C ASN A 91 13.07 -1.21 -2.16
N PHE A 92 12.10 -1.99 -1.66
CA PHE A 92 11.64 -1.82 -0.29
C PHE A 92 12.70 -2.23 0.73
N THR A 93 12.58 -1.65 1.92
CA THR A 93 13.45 -1.91 3.07
C THR A 93 12.59 -2.15 4.30
N ASN A 94 13.20 -2.61 5.38
CA ASN A 94 12.55 -2.82 6.69
C ASN A 94 11.92 -1.54 7.28
N THR A 95 12.29 -0.37 6.76
CA THR A 95 11.71 0.90 7.17
C THR A 95 10.73 1.51 6.15
N SER A 96 10.43 0.84 5.06
CA SER A 96 9.49 1.37 4.06
C SER A 96 8.05 1.33 4.59
N LEU A 97 7.19 2.22 4.05
CA LEU A 97 5.74 2.11 4.15
C LEU A 97 5.22 1.72 2.76
N ILE A 98 4.46 0.62 2.69
CA ILE A 98 3.91 0.10 1.44
C ILE A 98 2.38 0.12 1.54
N VAL A 99 1.74 0.75 0.55
CA VAL A 99 0.29 0.84 0.41
C VAL A 99 -0.09 0.31 -0.96
N ILE A 100 -0.84 -0.80 -0.99
CA ILE A 100 -1.31 -1.44 -2.22
C ILE A 100 -2.83 -1.47 -2.18
N ASP A 101 -3.45 -0.94 -3.23
CA ASP A 101 -4.90 -0.92 -3.42
C ASP A 101 -5.25 -1.69 -4.71
N GLU A 102 -6.11 -2.68 -4.58
CA GLU A 102 -6.66 -3.50 -5.67
C GLU A 102 -5.61 -4.19 -6.58
N LEU A 103 -4.84 -5.13 -6.00
CA LEU A 103 -3.91 -5.99 -6.73
C LEU A 103 -4.63 -7.13 -7.48
N GLY A 104 -4.17 -7.46 -8.69
CA GLY A 104 -4.58 -8.67 -9.42
C GLY A 104 -5.86 -8.54 -10.24
N ARG A 105 -6.40 -7.34 -10.44
CA ARG A 105 -7.64 -7.11 -11.22
C ARG A 105 -7.51 -7.32 -12.72
N GLY A 106 -6.28 -7.35 -13.24
CA GLY A 106 -6.00 -7.46 -14.67
C GLY A 106 -5.92 -8.89 -15.23
N THR A 107 -6.15 -9.93 -14.41
CA THR A 107 -6.02 -11.34 -14.81
C THR A 107 -7.18 -12.20 -14.29
N SER A 108 -7.12 -13.53 -14.48
CA SER A 108 -8.12 -14.46 -13.94
C SER A 108 -8.16 -14.44 -12.41
N GLU A 109 -9.31 -14.75 -11.81
CA GLU A 109 -9.50 -14.67 -10.35
C GLU A 109 -8.50 -15.57 -9.59
N ASP A 110 -8.30 -16.81 -10.06
CA ASP A 110 -7.38 -17.77 -9.44
C ASP A 110 -5.91 -17.32 -9.53
N GLU A 111 -5.48 -16.83 -10.70
CA GLU A 111 -4.12 -16.30 -10.88
C GLU A 111 -3.91 -15.02 -10.07
N GLY A 112 -4.92 -14.14 -10.03
CA GLY A 112 -4.89 -12.91 -9.26
C GLY A 112 -4.74 -13.20 -7.77
N ALA A 113 -5.49 -14.17 -7.25
CA ALA A 113 -5.40 -14.59 -5.86
C ALA A 113 -4.04 -15.23 -5.53
N ALA A 114 -3.57 -16.17 -6.35
CA ALA A 114 -2.27 -16.82 -6.16
C ALA A 114 -1.12 -15.80 -6.14
N MET A 115 -1.18 -14.81 -7.02
CA MET A 115 -0.21 -13.73 -7.09
C MET A 115 -0.27 -12.81 -5.87
N CYS A 116 -1.47 -12.43 -5.41
CA CYS A 116 -1.62 -11.65 -4.17
C CYS A 116 -1.00 -12.35 -2.98
N VAL A 117 -1.20 -13.67 -2.85
CA VAL A 117 -0.61 -14.48 -1.79
C VAL A 117 0.91 -14.48 -1.90
N ALA A 118 1.47 -14.82 -3.07
CA ALA A 118 2.91 -14.87 -3.26
C ALA A 118 3.61 -13.51 -3.00
N ILE A 119 3.00 -12.40 -3.43
CA ILE A 119 3.51 -11.05 -3.15
C ILE A 119 3.43 -10.74 -1.65
N SER A 120 2.33 -11.13 -0.99
CA SER A 120 2.17 -10.92 0.45
C SER A 120 3.22 -11.69 1.24
N GLU A 121 3.46 -12.96 0.90
CA GLU A 121 4.51 -13.78 1.52
C GLU A 121 5.90 -13.16 1.34
N HIS A 122 6.23 -12.69 0.13
CA HIS A 122 7.51 -12.04 -0.13
C HIS A 122 7.70 -10.73 0.65
N LEU A 123 6.62 -9.97 0.89
CA LEU A 123 6.66 -8.74 1.69
C LEU A 123 6.76 -9.02 3.20
N MET A 124 6.30 -10.18 3.67
CA MET A 124 6.40 -10.59 5.07
C MET A 124 7.76 -11.23 5.39
N ASP A 125 8.42 -11.81 4.39
CA ASP A 125 9.69 -12.49 4.58
C ASP A 125 10.79 -11.49 5.00
N SER A 126 11.19 -11.63 6.26
CA SER A 126 12.13 -10.74 6.95
C SER A 126 13.60 -11.09 6.71
N ASP A 127 13.86 -12.26 6.10
CA ASP A 127 15.19 -12.82 5.87
C ASP A 127 15.72 -12.53 4.46
N LEU A 128 14.94 -11.83 3.63
CA LEU A 128 15.41 -11.41 2.32
C LEU A 128 16.51 -10.35 2.46
N PRO A 129 17.66 -10.50 1.78
CA PRO A 129 18.69 -9.48 1.75
C PRO A 129 18.15 -8.26 0.98
N HIS A 130 17.50 -7.34 1.69
CA HIS A 130 17.17 -6.03 1.16
C HIS A 130 18.49 -5.28 0.99
N GLY A 131 18.98 -5.22 -0.26
CA GLY A 131 20.30 -4.70 -0.55
C GLY A 131 20.53 -3.29 0.01
N GLY A 132 21.69 -3.10 0.67
CA GLY A 132 22.27 -1.80 1.01
C GLY A 132 22.09 -1.38 2.47
#